data_AF-A0A078KVI5-F1
#
_entry.id   AF-A0A078KVI5-F1
#
_cell.length_a   1.000
_cell.length_b   1.000
_cell.length_c   1.000
_cell.angle_alpha   90.00
_cell.angle_beta   90.00
_cell.angle_gamma   90.00
#
_symmetry.space_group_name_H-M   'P 1'
#
loop_
_entity.id
_entity.type
_entity.pdbx_description
1 polymer ?
#
loop_
_entity_poly.entity_id
_entity_poly.type
_entity_poly.pdbx_seq_one_letter_code
_entity_poly.pdbx_strand_id
1 'polypeptide(L)'
;MQAKIELYKNDVEQFIDDIRRLFDTTEDLTERANRQGVFDTLLTLATYATPSQLESEFKRTLPREADETLNYLRNKLKEINGVCTSTLSTSHELYSGPFLGFADASTQQAFRNELSDEITRLVLGKMGQTFEPESFSLVSPR
;
A
#
# COMPACT_ATOMS: atom_id res chain seq x y z
N MET A 1 -1.43 -19.46 -7.34
CA MET A 1 -1.82 -18.03 -7.31
C MET A 1 -2.16 -17.62 -5.88
N GLN A 2 -3.18 -18.23 -5.26
CA GLN A 2 -3.60 -17.93 -3.89
C GLN A 2 -2.48 -17.92 -2.84
N ALA A 3 -1.59 -18.93 -2.84
CA ALA A 3 -0.48 -18.95 -1.89
C ALA A 3 0.44 -17.73 -2.00
N LYS A 4 0.66 -17.19 -3.21
CA LYS A 4 1.44 -15.96 -3.41
C LYS A 4 0.68 -14.73 -2.93
N ILE A 5 -0.65 -14.70 -3.11
CA ILE A 5 -1.52 -13.64 -2.62
C ILE A 5 -1.48 -13.60 -1.09
N GLU A 6 -1.70 -14.74 -0.43
CA GLU A 6 -1.66 -14.83 1.03
C GLU A 6 -0.28 -14.45 1.59
N LEU A 7 0.82 -14.88 0.95
CA LEU A 7 2.15 -14.49 1.39
C LEU A 7 2.36 -12.97 1.36
N TYR A 8 1.96 -12.32 0.26
CA TYR A 8 2.10 -10.87 0.12
C TYR A 8 1.16 -10.11 1.06
N LYS A 9 -0.09 -10.58 1.19
CA LYS A 9 -1.06 -10.04 2.14
C LYS A 9 -0.55 -10.11 3.57
N ASN A 10 0.04 -11.23 3.97
CA ASN A 10 0.64 -11.38 5.29
C ASN A 10 1.83 -10.43 5.49
N ASP A 11 2.65 -10.20 4.46
CA ASP A 11 3.76 -9.23 4.52
C ASP A 11 3.23 -7.79 4.72
N VAL A 12 2.18 -7.40 3.99
CA VAL A 12 1.54 -6.09 4.15
C VAL A 12 0.87 -5.97 5.53
N GLU A 13 0.20 -7.02 6.01
CA GLU A 13 -0.40 -7.03 7.34
C GLU A 13 0.66 -6.88 8.43
N GLN A 14 1.77 -7.63 8.32
CA GLN A 14 2.89 -7.56 9.27
C GLN A 14 3.51 -6.17 9.26
N PHE A 15 3.71 -5.57 8.08
CA PHE A 15 4.18 -4.19 7.95
C PHE A 15 3.27 -3.19 8.68
N ILE A 16 1.95 -3.29 8.50
CA ILE A 16 0.99 -2.41 9.18
C ILE A 16 1.09 -2.57 10.70
N ASP A 17 1.12 -3.80 11.18
CA ASP A 17 1.18 -4.10 12.62
C ASP A 17 2.53 -3.69 13.24
N ASP A 18 3.63 -3.78 12.51
CA ASP A 18 4.96 -3.33 12.95
C ASP A 18 5.03 -1.82 13.12
N ILE A 19 4.55 -1.07 12.13
CA ILE A 19 4.54 0.41 12.19
C ILE A 19 3.61 0.91 13.30
N ARG A 20 2.44 0.27 13.47
CA ARG A 20 1.54 0.60 14.58
C ARG A 20 2.18 0.36 15.95
N ARG A 21 2.83 -0.80 16.14
CA ARG A 21 3.59 -1.09 17.35
C ARG A 21 4.72 -0.10 17.60
N LEU A 22 5.42 0.34 16.55
CA LEU A 22 6.45 1.38 16.66
C LEU A 22 5.85 2.71 17.15
N PHE A 23 4.67 3.10 16.68
CA PHE A 23 4.04 4.33 17.17
C PHE A 23 3.49 4.18 18.59
N ASP A 24 3.03 3.00 18.99
CA ASP A 24 2.55 2.74 20.36
C ASP A 24 3.64 2.94 21.43
N THR A 25 4.93 2.86 21.07
CA THR A 25 6.03 3.18 21.99
C THR A 25 6.23 4.69 22.20
N THR A 26 5.52 5.56 21.48
CA THR A 26 5.58 7.02 21.65
C THR A 26 4.88 7.42 22.94
N GLU A 27 5.60 7.98 23.93
CA GLU A 27 5.04 8.31 25.25
C GLU A 27 3.95 9.38 25.22
N ASP A 28 4.14 10.43 24.41
CA ASP A 28 3.15 11.50 24.24
C ASP A 28 1.94 10.96 23.45
N LEU A 29 0.78 10.95 24.10
CA LEU A 29 -0.46 10.43 23.52
C LEU A 29 -0.96 11.25 22.33
N THR A 30 -0.72 12.57 22.33
CA THR A 30 -1.12 13.46 21.23
C THR A 30 -0.25 13.18 20.01
N GLU A 31 1.05 13.08 20.22
CA GLU A 31 1.99 12.75 19.14
C GLU A 31 1.79 11.32 18.63
N ARG A 32 1.50 10.35 19.52
CA ARG A 32 1.13 8.98 19.13
C ARG A 32 -0.07 8.97 18.20
N ALA A 33 -1.16 9.64 18.59
CA ALA A 33 -2.37 9.73 17.80
C ALA A 33 -2.12 10.43 16.45
N ASN A 34 -1.31 11.48 16.44
CA ASN A 34 -0.91 12.18 15.22
C ASN A 34 -0.13 11.26 14.27
N ARG A 35 0.87 10.52 14.76
CA ARG A 35 1.66 9.56 13.95
C ARG A 35 0.80 8.45 13.36
N GLN A 36 -0.10 7.89 14.16
CA GLN A 36 -1.05 6.88 13.70
C GLN A 36 -1.99 7.44 12.63
N GLY A 37 -2.56 8.63 12.84
CA GLY A 37 -3.44 9.28 11.86
C GLY A 37 -2.74 9.63 10.54
N VAL A 38 -1.49 10.09 10.60
CA VAL A 38 -0.65 10.32 9.40
C VAL A 38 -0.41 9.00 8.68
N PHE A 39 -0.05 7.94 9.40
CA PHE A 39 0.18 6.64 8.80
C PHE A 39 -1.06 6.05 8.15
N ASP A 40 -2.21 6.11 8.84
CA ASP A 40 -3.49 5.64 8.30
C ASP A 40 -3.89 6.42 7.03
N THR A 41 -3.63 7.74 6.99
CA THR A 41 -3.83 8.58 5.80
C THR A 41 -2.94 8.11 4.65
N LEU A 42 -1.65 7.92 4.91
CA LEU A 42 -0.69 7.47 3.89
C LEU A 42 -0.98 6.06 3.39
N LEU A 43 -1.39 5.15 4.27
CA LEU A 43 -1.75 3.77 3.93
C LEU A 43 -3.02 3.73 3.08
N THR A 44 -4.01 4.55 3.40
CA THR A 44 -5.24 4.69 2.59
C THR A 44 -4.92 5.27 1.22
N LEU A 45 -4.12 6.34 1.15
CA LEU A 45 -3.68 6.91 -0.13
C LEU A 45 -2.90 5.91 -0.97
N ALA A 46 -2.11 5.03 -0.34
CA ALA A 46 -1.40 4.00 -1.05
C ALA A 46 -2.36 3.08 -1.84
N THR A 47 -3.61 2.85 -1.42
CA THR A 47 -4.50 1.94 -2.16
C THR A 47 -5.18 2.55 -3.38
N TYR A 48 -5.18 3.88 -3.56
CA TYR A 48 -5.95 4.51 -4.67
C TYR A 48 -5.34 5.76 -5.29
N ALA A 49 -4.46 6.48 -4.59
CA ALA A 49 -3.92 7.75 -5.08
C ALA A 49 -2.89 7.52 -6.19
N THR A 50 -2.74 8.47 -7.12
CA THR A 50 -1.66 8.36 -8.11
C THR A 50 -0.29 8.40 -7.43
N PRO A 51 0.77 7.83 -8.06
CA PRO A 51 2.12 7.88 -7.50
C PRO A 51 2.60 9.32 -7.19
N SER A 52 2.20 10.30 -8.00
CA SER A 52 2.56 11.72 -7.79
C SER A 52 1.82 12.36 -6.62
N GLN A 53 0.55 11.99 -6.41
CA GLN A 53 -0.21 12.41 -5.23
C GLN A 53 0.39 11.82 -3.96
N LEU A 54 0.70 10.53 -3.95
CA LEU A 54 1.32 9.86 -2.81
C LEU A 54 2.69 10.47 -2.47
N GLU A 55 3.53 10.73 -3.47
CA GLU A 55 4.83 11.38 -3.29
C GLU A 55 4.70 12.81 -2.75
N SER A 56 3.68 13.56 -3.20
CA SER A 56 3.40 14.89 -2.67
C SER A 56 3.00 14.84 -1.20
N GLU A 57 2.22 13.83 -0.82
CA GLU A 57 1.81 13.63 0.56
C GLU A 57 2.98 13.24 1.46
N PHE A 58 3.92 12.40 0.99
CA PHE A 58 5.15 12.10 1.73
C PHE A 58 5.94 13.37 2.05
N LYS A 59 6.05 14.30 1.09
CA LYS A 59 6.77 15.57 1.28
C LYS A 59 6.08 16.52 2.26
N ARG A 60 4.75 16.38 2.40
CA ARG A 60 3.92 17.20 3.27
C ARG A 60 3.92 16.70 4.71
N THR A 61 3.90 15.39 4.90
CA THR A 61 3.63 14.75 6.20
C THR A 61 4.86 14.13 6.86
N LEU A 62 5.84 13.67 6.07
CA LEU A 62 7.04 13.02 6.60
C LEU A 62 8.22 14.00 6.66
N PRO A 63 9.09 13.89 7.68
CA PRO A 63 10.34 14.65 7.74
C PRO A 63 11.20 14.47 6.48
N ARG A 64 11.89 15.53 6.06
CA ARG A 64 12.80 15.50 4.90
C ARG A 64 14.12 14.77 5.17
N GLU A 65 14.48 14.61 6.43
CA GLU A 65 15.71 13.96 6.83
C GLU A 65 15.68 12.47 6.46
N ALA A 66 16.83 11.98 5.98
CA ALA A 66 16.98 10.58 5.61
C ALA A 66 17.11 9.74 6.88
N ASP A 67 16.04 9.02 7.21
CA ASP A 67 15.99 8.01 8.26
C ASP A 67 15.67 6.66 7.61
N GLU A 68 16.38 5.59 8.01
CA GLU A 68 16.20 4.25 7.46
C GLU A 68 14.75 3.74 7.62
N THR A 69 14.11 4.07 8.75
CA THR A 69 12.71 3.74 9.05
C THR A 69 11.76 4.50 8.14
N LEU A 70 11.99 5.79 7.92
CA LEU A 70 11.17 6.59 7.01
C LEU A 70 11.34 6.14 5.55
N ASN A 71 12.54 5.72 5.16
CA ASN A 71 12.79 5.16 3.84
C ASN A 71 12.11 3.80 3.67
N TYR A 72 12.17 2.94 4.69
CA TYR A 72 11.45 1.67 4.71
C TYR A 72 9.93 1.89 4.56
N LEU A 73 9.35 2.80 5.37
CA LEU A 73 7.95 3.18 5.30
C LEU A 73 7.55 3.66 3.90
N ARG A 74 8.29 4.61 3.33
CA ARG A 74 8.03 5.15 1.99
C ARG A 74 8.09 4.06 0.92
N ASN A 75 9.10 3.18 0.99
CA ASN A 75 9.26 2.12 0.01
C ASN A 75 8.11 1.12 0.07
N LYS A 76 7.70 0.70 1.28
CA LYS A 76 6.56 -0.21 1.45
C LYS A 76 5.22 0.40 1.01
N LEU A 77 5.00 1.68 1.29
CA LEU A 77 3.79 2.38 0.82
C LEU A 77 3.76 2.57 -0.71
N LYS A 78 4.92 2.84 -1.33
CA LYS A 78 5.04 2.82 -2.79
C LYS A 78 4.81 1.41 -3.34
N GLU A 79 5.28 0.39 -2.63
CA GLU A 79 5.06 -1.03 -2.98
C GLU A 79 3.57 -1.34 -3.13
N ILE A 80 2.82 -1.02 -2.08
CA ILE A 80 1.35 -1.15 -2.01
C ILE A 80 0.69 -0.32 -3.13
N ASN A 81 1.14 0.92 -3.34
CA ASN A 81 0.57 1.80 -4.35
C ASN A 81 0.72 1.31 -5.78
N GLY A 82 1.88 0.77 -6.12
CA GLY A 82 2.07 0.13 -7.41
C GLY A 82 1.07 -1.02 -7.59
N VAL A 83 0.95 -1.89 -6.60
CA VAL A 83 0.04 -3.05 -6.65
C VAL A 83 -1.41 -2.61 -6.85
N CYS A 84 -1.90 -1.66 -6.06
CA CYS A 84 -3.32 -1.29 -6.03
C CYS A 84 -3.75 -0.41 -7.21
N THR A 85 -2.90 0.49 -7.69
CA THR A 85 -3.31 1.45 -8.75
C THR A 85 -3.04 0.96 -10.17
N SER A 86 -2.53 -0.27 -10.32
CA SER A 86 -2.20 -0.86 -11.62
C SER A 86 -1.26 0.01 -12.50
N THR A 87 -0.55 0.99 -11.92
CA THR A 87 0.44 1.82 -12.63
C THR A 87 1.78 1.12 -12.84
N LEU A 88 1.83 -0.20 -12.62
CA LEU A 88 3.06 -0.99 -12.66
C LEU A 88 3.45 -1.36 -14.08
N SER A 89 4.58 -0.85 -14.55
CA SER A 89 5.34 -1.57 -15.56
C SER A 89 6.00 -2.79 -14.89
N THR A 90 6.05 -3.91 -15.60
CA THR A 90 6.72 -5.14 -15.15
C THR A 90 8.24 -5.01 -15.00
N SER A 91 8.79 -3.83 -15.30
CA SER A 91 10.23 -3.52 -15.34
C SER A 91 10.75 -2.77 -14.12
N HIS A 92 9.92 -2.44 -13.14
CA HIS A 92 10.37 -1.68 -11.96
C HIS A 92 10.98 -2.61 -10.90
N GLU A 93 12.28 -2.42 -10.61
CA GLU A 93 13.10 -3.33 -9.78
C GLU A 93 12.51 -3.64 -8.40
N LEU A 94 11.91 -2.64 -7.76
CA LEU A 94 11.25 -2.74 -6.45
C LEU A 94 10.09 -3.76 -6.39
N TYR A 95 9.56 -4.22 -7.53
CA TYR A 95 8.29 -4.96 -7.58
C TYR A 95 8.40 -6.29 -8.32
N SER A 96 9.60 -6.72 -8.73
CA SER A 96 9.77 -7.97 -9.50
C SER A 96 9.36 -9.21 -8.69
N GLY A 97 9.67 -9.26 -7.39
CA GLY A 97 9.49 -10.43 -6.50
C GLY A 97 8.12 -11.12 -6.59
N PRO A 98 7.00 -10.44 -6.31
CA PRO A 98 5.67 -11.06 -6.29
C PRO A 98 5.19 -11.54 -7.67
N PHE A 99 5.66 -10.88 -8.73
CA PHE A 99 5.24 -11.15 -10.11
C PHE A 99 6.19 -12.07 -10.88
N LEU A 100 7.29 -12.52 -10.27
CA LEU A 100 8.19 -13.50 -10.87
C LEU A 100 7.47 -14.85 -11.06
N GLY A 101 7.67 -15.46 -12.23
CA GLY A 101 7.17 -16.81 -12.55
C GLY A 101 5.76 -16.88 -13.13
N PHE A 102 5.13 -15.76 -13.52
CA PHE A 102 3.97 -15.80 -14.40
C PHE A 102 4.42 -15.95 -15.86
N ALA A 103 3.88 -16.95 -16.55
CA ALA A 103 4.30 -17.30 -17.91
C ALA A 103 3.69 -16.37 -18.99
N ASP A 104 2.55 -15.73 -18.69
CA ASP A 104 1.83 -14.89 -19.63
C ASP A 104 1.22 -13.65 -18.92
N ALA A 105 0.99 -12.60 -19.71
CA ALA A 105 0.50 -11.32 -19.24
C ALA A 105 -0.93 -11.37 -18.65
N SER A 106 -1.78 -12.29 -19.13
CA SER A 106 -3.17 -12.39 -18.68
C SER A 106 -3.26 -12.95 -17.27
N THR A 107 -2.50 -14.02 -16.97
CA THR A 107 -2.38 -14.59 -15.63
C THR A 107 -1.76 -13.60 -14.65
N GLN A 108 -0.78 -12.82 -15.12
CA GLN A 108 -0.16 -11.77 -14.32
C GLN A 108 -1.14 -10.63 -13.99
N GLN A 109 -2.00 -10.25 -14.93
CA GLN A 109 -3.04 -9.24 -14.71
C GLN A 109 -4.14 -9.75 -13.77
N ALA A 110 -4.58 -10.99 -13.91
CA ALA A 110 -5.55 -11.60 -13.01
C ALA A 110 -5.02 -11.62 -11.56
N PHE A 111 -3.77 -12.06 -11.38
CA PHE A 111 -3.11 -12.01 -10.07
C PHE A 111 -2.99 -10.58 -9.52
N ARG A 112 -2.66 -9.59 -10.36
CA ARG A 112 -2.62 -8.18 -9.95
C ARG A 112 -3.95 -7.69 -9.43
N ASN A 113 -5.03 -7.93 -10.16
CA ASN A 113 -6.37 -7.49 -9.77
C ASN A 113 -6.77 -8.13 -8.45
N GLU A 114 -6.60 -9.45 -8.32
CA GLU A 114 -6.95 -10.18 -7.10
C GLU A 114 -6.13 -9.72 -5.89
N LEU A 115 -4.81 -9.54 -6.08
CA LEU A 115 -3.94 -9.03 -5.02
C LEU A 115 -4.30 -7.59 -4.62
N SER A 116 -4.57 -6.72 -5.59
CA SER A 116 -5.03 -5.35 -5.36
C SER A 116 -6.28 -5.31 -4.50
N ASP A 117 -7.27 -6.16 -4.82
CA ASP A 117 -8.53 -6.23 -4.08
C ASP A 117 -8.31 -6.73 -2.65
N GLU A 118 -7.48 -7.77 -2.46
CA GLU A 118 -7.16 -8.31 -1.13
C GLU A 118 -6.43 -7.28 -0.25
N ILE A 119 -5.45 -6.57 -0.81
CA ILE A 119 -4.71 -5.53 -0.07
C ILE A 119 -5.60 -4.34 0.26
N THR A 120 -6.43 -3.90 -0.68
CA THR A 120 -7.37 -2.80 -0.42
C THR A 120 -8.36 -3.19 0.68
N ARG A 121 -8.89 -4.42 0.65
CA ARG A 121 -9.77 -4.95 1.71
C ARG A 121 -9.07 -5.04 3.05
N LEU A 122 -7.82 -5.51 3.10
CA LEU A 122 -7.01 -5.55 4.31
C LEU A 122 -6.84 -4.16 4.92
N VAL A 123 -6.41 -3.18 4.11
CA VAL A 123 -6.17 -1.80 4.57
C VAL A 123 -7.45 -1.18 5.11
N LEU A 124 -8.54 -1.21 4.34
CA LEU A 124 -9.83 -0.64 4.78
C LEU A 124 -10.38 -1.35 6.02
N GLY A 125 -10.25 -2.67 6.10
CA GLY A 125 -10.62 -3.45 7.28
C GLY A 125 -9.85 -3.03 8.53
N LYS A 126 -8.54 -2.80 8.43
CA LYS A 126 -7.68 -2.28 9.53
C LYS A 126 -8.03 -0.84 9.92
N MET A 127 -8.81 -0.12 9.10
CA MET A 127 -9.30 1.23 9.32
C MET A 127 -10.76 1.29 9.83
N GLY A 128 -11.43 0.13 9.98
CA GLY A 128 -12.85 0.09 10.30
C GLY A 128 -13.75 0.61 9.18
N GLN A 129 -13.24 0.66 7.94
CA GLN A 129 -13.98 1.05 6.74
C GLN A 129 -14.38 -0.18 5.93
N THR A 130 -15.60 -0.19 5.39
CA THR A 130 -16.09 -1.27 4.52
C THR A 130 -15.67 -1.02 3.08
N PHE A 131 -15.13 -2.04 2.40
CA PHE A 131 -14.84 -2.00 0.97
C PHE A 131 -16.10 -2.35 0.16
N GLU A 132 -16.59 -1.40 -0.64
CA GLU A 132 -17.70 -1.59 -1.59
C GLU A 132 -17.13 -1.61 -3.03
N PRO A 133 -16.95 -2.79 -3.65
CA PRO A 133 -16.26 -2.93 -4.94
C PRO A 133 -16.95 -2.24 -6.13
N GLU A 134 -18.20 -1.80 -6.02
CA GLU A 134 -18.96 -1.21 -7.14
C GLU A 134 -18.59 0.25 -7.48
N SER A 135 -17.71 0.88 -6.71
CA SER A 135 -17.41 2.32 -6.84
C SER A 135 -16.28 2.68 -7.83
N PHE A 136 -15.57 1.69 -8.38
CA PHE A 136 -14.57 1.89 -9.44
C PHE A 136 -15.10 1.47 -10.82
N SER A 137 -16.28 1.97 -11.20
CA SER A 137 -16.67 1.97 -12.61
C SER A 137 -15.77 2.95 -13.37
N LEU A 138 -14.90 2.38 -14.21
CA LEU A 138 -14.08 3.07 -15.21
C LEU A 138 -14.85 4.25 -15.82
N VAL A 139 -14.37 5.47 -15.56
CA VAL A 139 -14.71 6.61 -16.40
C VAL A 139 -14.05 6.34 -17.75
N SER A 140 -14.81 5.75 -18.67
CA SER A 140 -14.42 5.66 -20.08
C SER A 140 -14.20 7.08 -20.60
N PRO A 141 -13.01 7.41 -21.14
CA PRO A 141 -12.82 8.68 -21.83
C PRO A 141 -13.66 8.64 -23.12
N ARG A 142 -14.53 9.64 -23.28
CA ARG A 142 -15.12 9.99 -24.58
C ARG A 142 -14.16 10.87 -25.37
#